data_AF-A0A4Q2RR55-F1
#
_entry.id   AF-A0A4Q2RR55-F1
#
_cell.length_a   1.000
_cell.length_b   1.000
_cell.length_c   1.000
_cell.angle_alpha   90.00
_cell.angle_beta   90.00
_cell.angle_gamma   90.00
#
_symmetry.space_group_name_H-M   'P 1'
#
loop_
_entity.id
_entity.type
_entity.pdbx_description
1 polymer ?
#
loop_
_entity_poly.entity_id
_entity_poly.type
_entity_poly.pdbx_seq_one_letter_code
_entity_poly.pdbx_strand_id
1 'polypeptide(L)' 'MTPMPPPKPSTEGPRDRQVFHEIGQIVRALEAHGPITPDELRDVVGGRWWEENRFDRALALAASDGMVHTTDDGKVVAT' A
#
# COMPACT_ATOMS: atom_id res chain seq x y z
N MET A 1 40.75 8.71 -20.48
CA MET A 1 39.31 9.03 -20.51
C MET A 1 38.59 7.95 -19.73
N THR A 2 38.15 8.24 -18.51
CA THR A 2 37.46 7.28 -17.64
C THR A 2 36.01 7.12 -18.12
N PRO A 3 35.46 5.90 -18.24
CA PRO A 3 34.07 5.73 -18.67
C PRO A 3 33.12 6.13 -17.54
N MET A 4 32.00 6.75 -17.90
CA MET A 4 30.97 7.18 -16.95
C MET A 4 30.40 5.99 -16.16
N PRO A 5 30.00 6.18 -14.88
CA PRO A 5 29.22 5.20 -14.16
C PRO A 5 27.85 5.02 -14.83
N PRO A 6 27.30 3.79 -14.86
CA PRO A 6 25.98 3.56 -15.42
C PRO A 6 24.93 4.36 -14.60
N PRO A 7 23.89 4.90 -15.24
CA PRO A 7 22.81 5.55 -14.50
C PRO A 7 22.21 4.52 -13.54
N LYS A 8 22.06 4.90 -12.26
CA LYS A 8 21.28 4.12 -11.30
C LYS A 8 19.90 3.89 -11.90
N PRO A 9 19.36 2.66 -11.89
CA PRO A 9 17.98 2.46 -12.28
C PRO A 9 17.14 3.31 -11.33
N SER A 10 16.57 4.41 -11.84
CA SER A 10 15.48 5.11 -11.17
C SER A 10 14.29 4.17 -11.30
N THR A 11 14.17 3.24 -10.35
CA THR A 11 13.05 2.31 -10.23
C THR A 11 11.81 3.04 -9.71
N GLU A 12 11.50 4.20 -10.26
CA GLU A 12 10.20 4.83 -10.10
C GLU A 12 9.49 4.65 -11.43
N GLY A 13 8.97 3.44 -11.62
CA GLY A 13 8.10 3.18 -12.76
C GLY A 13 6.77 3.92 -12.58
N PRO A 14 5.99 4.13 -13.65
CA PRO A 14 4.60 4.60 -13.54
C PRO A 14 3.73 3.71 -12.62
N ARG A 15 4.15 2.45 -12.40
CA ARG A 15 3.56 1.53 -11.43
C ARG A 15 3.67 1.99 -9.98
N ASP A 16 4.78 2.62 -9.58
CA ASP A 16 4.95 3.08 -8.19
C ASP A 16 3.94 4.17 -7.84
N ARG A 17 3.75 5.15 -8.74
CA ARG A 17 2.74 6.22 -8.56
C ARG A 17 1.32 5.70 -8.39
N GLN A 18 0.97 4.63 -9.08
CA GLN A 18 -0.34 4.00 -8.97
C GLN A 18 -0.55 3.39 -7.58
N VAL A 19 0.48 2.70 -7.07
CA VAL A 19 0.43 2.08 -5.74
C VAL A 19 0.36 3.10 -4.60
N PHE A 20 0.97 4.28 -4.75
CA PHE A 20 0.81 5.36 -3.76
C PHE A 20 -0.64 5.85 -3.62
N HIS A 21 -1.41 5.90 -4.72
CA HIS A 21 -2.83 6.29 -4.65
C HIS A 21 -3.65 5.26 -3.87
N GLU A 22 -3.40 3.98 -4.12
CA GLU A 22 -4.05 2.85 -3.47
C GLU A 22 -3.70 2.75 -1.98
N ILE A 23 -2.44 3.01 -1.62
CA ILE A 23 -2.02 3.15 -0.21
C ILE A 23 -2.81 4.29 0.46
N GLY A 24 -2.93 5.45 -0.19
CA GLY A 24 -3.71 6.56 0.33
C GLY A 24 -5.20 6.24 0.49
N GLN A 25 -5.75 5.36 -0.33
CA GLN A 25 -7.13 4.86 -0.17
C GLN A 25 -7.25 3.95 1.05
N ILE A 26 -6.28 3.05 1.28
CA ILE A 26 -6.23 2.18 2.46
C ILE A 26 -6.14 3.00 3.75
N VAL A 27 -5.19 3.93 3.83
CA VAL A 27 -5.01 4.75 5.04
C VAL A 27 -6.26 5.56 5.34
N ARG A 28 -6.85 6.24 4.34
CA ARG A 28 -8.08 7.01 4.56
C ARG A 28 -9.28 6.16 4.96
N ALA A 29 -9.40 4.94 4.44
CA ALA A 29 -10.43 4.01 4.87
C ALA A 29 -10.25 3.61 6.35
N LEU A 30 -9.02 3.34 6.76
CA LEU A 30 -8.69 3.01 8.16
C LEU A 30 -8.90 4.19 9.10
N GLU A 31 -8.58 5.42 8.67
CA GLU A 31 -8.86 6.63 9.44
C GLU A 31 -10.38 6.87 9.62
N ALA A 32 -11.18 6.54 8.60
CA ALA A 32 -12.62 6.76 8.62
C ALA A 32 -13.40 5.66 9.38
N HIS A 33 -13.00 4.40 9.24
CA HIS A 33 -13.70 3.24 9.81
C HIS A 33 -13.08 2.75 11.12
N GLY A 34 -11.83 3.14 11.43
CA GLY A 34 -11.06 2.60 12.54
C GLY A 34 -10.48 1.20 12.23
N PRO A 35 -10.07 0.45 13.27
CA PRO A 35 -9.50 -0.88 13.12
C PRO A 35 -10.50 -1.87 12.51
N ILE A 36 -10.18 -2.42 11.34
CA ILE A 36 -11.01 -3.39 10.62
C ILE A 36 -10.17 -4.53 10.07
N THR A 37 -10.79 -5.66 9.74
CA THR A 37 -10.06 -6.80 9.18
C THR A 37 -9.54 -6.51 7.77
N PRO A 38 -8.48 -7.18 7.29
CA PRO A 38 -7.99 -6.99 5.91
C PRO A 38 -9.06 -7.26 4.84
N ASP A 39 -9.95 -8.22 5.10
CA ASP A 39 -11.04 -8.60 4.17
C ASP A 39 -12.11 -7.49 4.11
N GLU A 40 -12.55 -6.99 5.27
CA GLU A 40 -13.47 -5.84 5.33
C GLU A 40 -12.83 -4.58 4.72
N LEU A 41 -11.55 -4.33 5.02
CA LEU A 41 -10.81 -3.21 4.43
C LEU A 41 -10.80 -3.32 2.91
N ARG A 42 -10.58 -4.51 2.37
CA ARG A 42 -10.61 -4.76 0.93
C ARG A 42 -11.97 -4.43 0.33
N ASP A 43 -13.07 -4.78 0.98
CA ASP A 43 -14.40 -4.41 0.50
C ASP A 43 -14.66 -2.90 0.60
N VAL A 44 -14.25 -2.26 1.70
CA VAL A 44 -14.42 -0.82 1.93
C VAL A 44 -13.69 0.01 0.87
N VAL A 45 -12.45 -0.33 0.52
CA VAL A 45 -11.68 0.38 -0.51
C VAL A 45 -12.06 -0.02 -1.94
N GLY A 46 -12.98 -0.98 -2.12
CA GLY A 46 -13.29 -1.56 -3.42
C GLY A 46 -12.14 -2.37 -4.01
N GLY A 47 -11.22 -2.86 -3.17
CA GLY A 47 -10.02 -3.63 -3.50
C GLY A 47 -10.30 -4.98 -4.16
N ARG A 48 -11.56 -5.41 -4.19
CA ARG A 48 -12.03 -6.55 -4.99
C ARG A 48 -12.01 -6.28 -6.50
N TRP A 49 -12.14 -5.01 -6.91
CA TRP A 49 -12.14 -4.58 -8.31
C TRP A 49 -10.76 -4.11 -8.79
N TRP A 50 -9.79 -4.07 -7.90
CA TRP A 50 -8.41 -3.78 -8.26
C TRP A 50 -7.80 -4.97 -9.00
N GLU A 51 -6.67 -4.75 -9.67
CA GLU A 51 -5.96 -5.87 -10.30
C GLU A 51 -5.46 -6.88 -9.27
N GLU A 52 -5.19 -8.09 -9.76
CA GLU A 52 -4.81 -9.22 -8.93
C GLU A 52 -3.61 -8.89 -8.02
N ASN A 53 -3.74 -9.24 -6.73
CA ASN A 53 -2.75 -8.98 -5.68
C ASN A 53 -2.39 -7.49 -5.46
N ARG A 54 -3.12 -6.55 -6.06
CA ARG A 54 -2.84 -5.10 -5.90
C ARG A 54 -3.15 -4.63 -4.49
N PHE A 55 -4.26 -5.08 -3.91
CA PHE A 55 -4.62 -4.79 -2.53
C PHE A 55 -3.53 -5.27 -1.56
N ASP A 56 -3.14 -6.55 -1.67
CA ASP A 56 -2.10 -7.14 -0.83
C ASP A 56 -0.77 -6.41 -0.95
N ARG A 57 -0.39 -5.99 -2.16
CA ARG A 57 0.82 -5.19 -2.39
C ARG A 57 0.76 -3.82 -1.74
N ALA A 58 -0.34 -3.09 -1.94
CA ALA A 58 -0.52 -1.77 -1.36
C ALA A 58 -0.54 -1.85 0.18
N LEU A 59 -1.22 -2.85 0.74
CA LEU A 59 -1.27 -3.09 2.18
C LEU A 59 0.13 -3.44 2.74
N ALA A 60 0.86 -4.33 2.08
CA ALA A 60 2.21 -4.70 2.50
C ALA A 60 3.19 -3.52 2.43
N LEU A 61 3.07 -2.67 1.41
CA LEU A 61 3.88 -1.45 1.28
C LEU A 61 3.50 -0.43 2.36
N ALA A 62 2.21 -0.20 2.61
CA ALA A 62 1.75 0.67 3.68
C ALA A 62 2.26 0.22 5.06
N ALA A 63 2.26 -1.10 5.31
CA ALA A 63 2.78 -1.67 6.55
C ALA A 63 4.31 -1.53 6.63
N SER A 64 5.02 -1.74 5.52
CA SER A 64 6.49 -1.59 5.46
C SER A 64 6.93 -0.14 5.65
N ASP A 65 6.13 0.83 5.19
CA ASP A 65 6.37 2.26 5.36
C ASP A 65 5.93 2.77 6.75
N GLY A 66 5.28 1.91 7.55
CA GLY A 66 4.81 2.23 8.91
C GLY A 66 3.51 3.03 8.97
N MET A 67 2.82 3.22 7.84
CA MET A 67 1.54 3.96 7.77
C MET A 67 0.38 3.18 8.39
N VAL A 68 0.46 1.86 8.40
CA VAL A 68 -0.54 0.97 9.00
C VAL A 68 0.15 -0.13 9.78
N HIS A 69 -0.53 -0.68 10.77
CA HIS A 69 -0.06 -1.84 11.51
C HIS A 69 -1.21 -2.82 11.77
N THR A 70 -0.85 -4.08 11.98
CA THR A 70 -1.80 -5.11 12.40
C THR A 70 -1.78 -5.19 13.92
N THR A 71 -2.96 -5.14 14.52
CA THR A 71 -3.19 -5.30 15.95
C THR A 71 -3.14 -6.78 16.35
N ASP A 72 -3.00 -7.08 17.64
CA ASP A 72 -3.00 -8.45 18.16
C ASP A 72 -4.29 -9.23 17.85
N ASP A 73 -5.40 -8.52 17.59
CA ASP A 73 -6.70 -9.09 17.21
C ASP A 73 -6.81 -9.41 15.70
N GLY A 74 -5.74 -9.20 14.93
CA GLY A 74 -5.71 -9.43 13.48
C GLY A 74 -6.38 -8.35 12.63
N LYS A 75 -6.70 -7.19 13.22
CA LYS A 75 -7.24 -6.02 12.51
C LYS A 75 -6.13 -5.09 12.06
N VAL A 76 -6.32 -4.43 10.93
CA VAL A 76 -5.44 -3.39 10.41
C VAL A 76 -5.94 -2.03 10.91
N VAL A 77 -5.02 -1.17 11.32
CA VAL A 77 -5.30 0.21 11.72
C VAL A 77 -4.21 1.13 11.16
N ALA A 78 -4.56 2.39 10.91
CA ALA A 78 -3.58 3.43 10.58
C ALA A 78 -2.76 3.81 11.82
N THR A 79 -1.49 4.13 11.64
CA THR A 79 -0.58 4.58 12.70
C THR A 79 -0.83 6.03 13.09
#